data_AF-A0AAV0BAW2-F1
#
_entry.id   AF-A0AAV0BAW2-F1
#
_cell.length_a   1.000
_cell.length_b   1.000
_cell.length_c   1.000
_cell.angle_alpha   90.00
_cell.angle_beta   90.00
_cell.angle_gamma   90.00
#
_symmetry.space_group_name_H-M   'P 1'
#
loop_
_entity.id
_entity.type
_entity.pdbx_description
1 polymer ?
#
loop_
_entity_poly.entity_id
_entity_poly.type
_entity_poly.pdbx_seq_one_letter_code
_entity_poly.pdbx_strand_id
1 'polypeptide(L)' 'MSADSETRFFTDVDALQDLGISAQDIKKLKEGGFATVKAVLTASRRQLANIKGISETKVEKIKDSASKLSGPSFKTG' A
#
# COMPACT_ATOMS: atom_id res chain seq x y z
N MET A 1 -7.25 -12.63 27.70
CA MET A 1 -6.86 -11.92 26.46
C MET A 1 -5.37 -12.13 26.25
N SER A 2 -4.96 -12.88 25.23
CA SER A 2 -3.54 -12.99 24.89
C SER A 2 -3.37 -13.27 23.40
N ALA A 3 -2.33 -12.62 22.87
CA ALA A 3 -1.76 -12.76 21.54
C ALA A 3 -2.57 -12.11 20.40
N ASP A 4 -2.50 -10.78 20.34
CA ASP A 4 -2.43 -10.06 19.07
C ASP A 4 -1.16 -10.55 18.34
N SER A 5 -1.26 -11.76 17.79
CA SER A 5 -0.21 -12.41 17.01
C SER A 5 -0.32 -11.98 15.55
N GLU A 6 -0.58 -10.71 15.27
CA GLU A 6 -0.51 -10.17 13.90
C GLU A 6 0.95 -9.80 13.56
N THR A 7 1.86 -10.74 13.78
CA THR A 7 3.22 -10.65 13.26
C THR A 7 3.29 -11.43 11.95
N ARG A 8 3.48 -10.70 10.84
CA ARG A 8 4.06 -11.13 9.54
C ARG A 8 3.14 -11.56 8.39
N PHE A 9 2.31 -10.64 7.90
CA PHE A 9 1.99 -10.60 6.45
C PHE A 9 1.99 -9.15 5.93
N PHE A 10 2.99 -8.38 6.33
CA PHE A 10 3.16 -7.01 5.82
C PHE A 10 3.89 -7.10 4.49
N THR A 11 3.15 -6.93 3.39
CA THR A 11 3.75 -6.72 2.08
C THR A 11 4.24 -5.27 2.01
N ASP A 12 5.53 -5.05 1.75
CA ASP A 12 6.08 -3.70 1.59
C ASP A 12 5.58 -3.02 0.32
N VAL A 13 5.54 -1.68 0.34
CA VAL A 13 5.20 -0.90 -0.87
C VAL A 13 6.17 -1.14 -2.02
N ASP A 14 7.34 -1.73 -1.75
CA ASP A 14 8.30 -2.16 -2.77
C ASP A 14 7.69 -3.19 -3.74
N ALA A 15 6.76 -4.04 -3.28
CA ALA A 15 6.06 -5.00 -4.16
C ALA A 15 5.17 -4.32 -5.20
N LEU A 16 4.79 -3.05 -4.99
CA LEU A 16 4.07 -2.27 -6.00
C LEU A 16 4.95 -1.97 -7.22
N GLN A 17 6.28 -2.08 -7.08
CA GLN A 17 7.21 -1.87 -8.18
C GLN A 17 6.99 -2.89 -9.30
N ASP A 18 6.72 -4.15 -8.94
CA ASP A 18 6.40 -5.23 -9.87
C ASP A 18 5.07 -5.02 -10.61
N LEU A 19 4.18 -4.19 -10.05
CA LEU A 19 2.90 -3.82 -10.65
C LEU A 19 3.00 -2.56 -11.54
N GLY A 20 4.20 -2.00 -11.69
CA GLY A 20 4.46 -0.84 -12.52
C GLY A 20 4.42 0.51 -11.80
N ILE A 21 4.47 0.52 -10.46
CA ILE A 21 4.68 1.76 -9.69
C ILE A 21 6.17 2.11 -9.70
N SER A 22 6.50 3.38 -9.94
CA SER A 22 7.90 3.82 -9.95
C SER A 22 8.51 3.78 -8.55
N ALA A 23 9.77 3.33 -8.45
CA ALA A 23 10.54 3.34 -7.20
C ALA A 23 10.59 4.73 -6.53
N GLN A 24 10.53 5.81 -7.32
CA GLN A 24 10.45 7.17 -6.79
C GLN A 24 9.14 7.43 -6.02
N ASP A 25 8.02 6.91 -6.52
CA ASP A 25 6.72 7.07 -5.87
C ASP A 25 6.63 6.19 -4.62
N ILE A 26 7.24 4.99 -4.66
CA ILE A 26 7.38 4.09 -3.50
C ILE A 26 8.19 4.76 -2.38
N LYS A 27 9.32 5.41 -2.70
CA LYS A 27 10.09 6.19 -1.73
C LYS A 27 9.25 7.30 -1.10
N LYS A 28 8.49 8.06 -1.89
CA LYS A 28 7.61 9.11 -1.37
C LYS A 28 6.53 8.57 -0.44
N LEU A 29 5.97 7.40 -0.74
CA LEU A 29 5.02 6.71 0.15
C LEU A 29 5.67 6.39 1.50
N LYS A 30 6.88 5.82 1.47
CA LYS A 30 7.68 5.54 2.67
C LYS A 30 7.99 6.81 3.48
N GLU A 31 8.41 7.89 2.83
CA GLU A 31 8.64 9.20 3.46
C GLU A 31 7.36 9.80 4.05
N GLY A 32 6.21 9.51 3.44
CA GLY A 32 4.88 9.86 3.96
C GLY A 32 4.39 8.98 5.11
N GLY A 33 5.16 7.97 5.54
CA GLY A 33 4.80 7.05 6.61
C GLY A 33 4.06 5.78 6.14
N PHE A 34 3.95 5.55 4.83
CA PHE A 34 3.29 4.39 4.23
C PHE A 34 4.32 3.43 3.67
N ALA A 35 5.01 2.68 4.55
CA ALA A 35 6.02 1.71 4.14
C ALA A 35 5.45 0.36 3.69
N THR A 36 4.18 0.07 4.01
CA THR A 36 3.54 -1.22 3.70
C THR A 36 2.29 -1.05 2.85
N VAL A 37 2.01 -2.03 2.00
CA VAL A 37 0.76 -2.16 1.23
C VAL A 37 -0.46 -2.06 2.14
N LYS A 38 -0.41 -2.67 3.33
CA LYS A 38 -1.48 -2.58 4.32
C LYS A 38 -1.69 -1.12 4.77
N ALA A 39 -0.63 -0.39 5.10
CA ALA A 39 -0.72 1.02 5.46
C ALA A 39 -1.30 1.88 4.31
N VAL A 40 -0.93 1.60 3.06
CA VAL A 40 -1.48 2.28 1.88
C VAL A 40 -2.98 1.98 1.69
N LEU A 41 -3.40 0.74 1.95
CA LEU A 41 -4.81 0.35 1.86
C LEU A 41 -5.66 0.98 2.97
N THR A 42 -5.14 1.01 4.20
CA THR A 42 -5.82 1.67 5.33
C THR A 42 -5.86 3.18 5.17
N ALA A 43 -4.86 3.76 4.48
CA ALA A 43 -4.80 5.17 4.19
C ALA A 43 -5.91 5.61 3.23
N SER A 44 -6.45 6.80 3.50
CA SER A 44 -7.39 7.44 2.59
C SER A 44 -6.66 8.01 1.36
N ARG A 45 -7.38 8.11 0.23
CA ARG A 45 -6.84 8.74 -0.99
C ARG A 45 -6.29 10.14 -0.74
N ARG A 46 -6.93 10.90 0.17
CA ARG A 46 -6.49 12.23 0.58
C ARG A 46 -5.11 12.21 1.23
N GLN A 47 -4.83 11.25 2.12
CA GLN A 47 -3.52 11.16 2.77
C GLN A 47 -2.42 10.85 1.77
N LEU A 48 -2.67 9.95 0.83
CA LEU A 48 -1.72 9.59 -0.23
C LEU A 48 -1.51 10.75 -1.21
N ALA A 49 -2.56 11.50 -1.56
CA ALA A 49 -2.48 12.68 -2.42
C ALA A 49 -1.80 13.88 -1.74
N ASN A 50 -1.78 13.91 -0.40
CA ASN A 50 -1.09 14.95 0.36
C ASN A 50 0.44 14.78 0.33
N ILE A 51 0.94 13.63 -0.14
CA ILE A 51 2.37 13.37 -0.29
C ILE A 51 2.91 14.19 -1.45
N LYS A 52 3.91 15.02 -1.17
CA LYS A 52 4.49 15.95 -2.15
C LYS A 52 5.04 15.19 -3.37
N GLY A 53 4.43 15.44 -4.53
CA GLY A 53 4.83 14.83 -5.81
C GLY A 53 4.16 13.48 -6.12
N ILE A 54 3.09 13.13 -5.40
CA ILE A 54 2.12 12.10 -5.78
C ILE A 54 0.85 12.80 -6.29
N SER A 55 0.36 12.44 -7.47
CA SER A 55 -0.89 12.96 -8.04
C SER A 55 -2.05 11.98 -7.80
N GLU A 56 -3.30 12.44 -7.92
CA GLU A 56 -4.48 11.58 -7.79
C GLU A 56 -4.43 10.35 -8.72
N THR A 57 -3.94 10.52 -9.94
CA THR A 57 -3.74 9.41 -10.89
C THR A 57 -2.77 8.35 -10.36
N LYS A 58 -1.69 8.76 -9.67
CA LYS A 58 -0.74 7.83 -9.05
C LYS A 58 -1.36 7.15 -7.84
N VAL A 59 -2.10 7.88 -7.02
CA VAL A 59 -2.83 7.32 -5.86
C VAL A 59 -3.78 6.20 -6.30
N GLU A 60 -4.57 6.43 -7.35
CA GLU A 60 -5.48 5.42 -7.88
C GLU A 60 -4.70 4.17 -8.34
N LYS A 61 -3.62 4.32 -9.11
CA LYS A 61 -2.76 3.19 -9.53
C LYS A 61 -2.14 2.44 -8.36
N ILE A 62 -1.66 3.17 -7.35
CA ILE A 62 -1.05 2.61 -6.13
C ILE A 62 -2.10 1.81 -5.36
N LYS A 63 -3.30 2.36 -5.13
CA LYS A 63 -4.37 1.66 -4.41
C LYS A 63 -4.87 0.44 -5.18
N ASP A 64 -5.01 0.53 -6.50
CA ASP A 64 -5.38 -0.62 -7.35
C ASP A 64 -4.34 -1.74 -7.24
N SER A 65 -3.06 -1.38 -7.36
CA SER A 65 -1.93 -2.30 -7.23
C SER A 65 -1.85 -2.92 -5.83
N ALA A 66 -2.02 -2.10 -4.79
CA ALA A 66 -2.05 -2.52 -3.40
C ALA A 66 -3.21 -3.48 -3.12
N SER A 67 -4.39 -3.21 -3.69
CA SER A 67 -5.58 -4.06 -3.57
C SER A 67 -5.36 -5.43 -4.20
N LYS A 68 -4.68 -5.47 -5.36
CA LYS A 68 -4.26 -6.73 -6.01
C LYS A 68 -3.28 -7.53 -5.15
N LEU A 69 -2.30 -6.87 -4.52
CA LEU A 69 -1.31 -7.51 -3.64
C LEU A 69 -1.88 -8.00 -2.32
N SER A 70 -2.85 -7.28 -1.74
CA SER A 70 -3.53 -7.73 -0.53
C SER A 70 -4.48 -8.90 -0.79
N GLY A 71 -4.85 -9.14 -2.05
CA GLY A 71 -5.69 -10.24 -2.51
C GLY A 71 -7.14 -10.18 -2.01
N PRO A 72 -8.11 -10.69 -2.77
CA PRO A 72 -9.38 -11.07 -2.16
C PRO A 72 -9.08 -12.16 -1.14
N SER A 73 -9.50 -11.96 0.10
CA SER A 73 -9.51 -13.02 1.12
C SER A 73 -10.42 -14.13 0.59
N PHE A 74 -9.86 -15.07 -0.16
CA PHE A 74 -10.60 -16.18 -0.74
C PHE A 74 -11.05 -17.04 0.44
N LYS A 75 -12.32 -16.87 0.81
CA LYS A 75 -13.01 -17.79 1.71
C LYS A 75 -13.09 -19.11 0.97
N THR A 76 -12.26 -20.07 1.37
CA THR A 76 -12.39 -21.48 1.00
C THR A 76 -13.80 -21.93 1.38
N GLY A 77 -14.54 -22.42 0.37
CA GLY A 77 -15.80 -23.13 0.58
C GLY A 77 -15.57 -24.54 1.09
#